data_AF-A0A1G6E6R0-F1
#
_entry.id   AF-A0A1G6E6R0-F1
#
_cell.length_a   1.000
_cell.length_b   1.000
_cell.length_c   1.000
_cell.angle_alpha   90.00
_cell.angle_beta   90.00
_cell.angle_gamma   90.00
#
_symmetry.space_group_name_H-M   'P 1'
#
loop_
_entity.id
_entity.type
_entity.pdbx_description
1 polymer ?
#
loop_
_entity_poly.entity_id
_entity_poly.type
_entity_poly.pdbx_seq_one_letter_code
_entity_poly.pdbx_strand_id
1 'polypeptide(L)' 'MINTAWASALKLDHWNAIGTVNFPENPLYHLQEGSPDFAQVFQDVFYRASYLAKAKAKTYGNRYRSFGVSQI' A
#
# COMPACT_ATOMS: atom_id res chain seq x y z
N MET A 1 -4.71 -14.25 2.89
CA MET A 1 -4.50 -13.72 1.53
C MET A 1 -4.80 -12.22 1.53
N ILE A 2 -4.19 -11.42 0.66
CA ILE A 2 -4.36 -9.96 0.68
C ILE A 2 -5.81 -9.52 0.41
N ASN A 3 -6.56 -10.28 -0.40
CA ASN A 3 -7.96 -10.03 -0.76
C ASN A 3 -8.92 -10.05 0.45
N THR A 4 -8.70 -10.90 1.46
CA THR A 4 -9.56 -10.91 2.68
C THR A 4 -9.41 -9.63 3.48
N ALA A 5 -8.19 -9.08 3.57
CA ALA A 5 -7.94 -7.82 4.24
C ALA A 5 -8.64 -6.65 3.52
N TRP A 6 -8.61 -6.64 2.18
CA TRP A 6 -9.34 -5.65 1.38
C TRP A 6 -10.85 -5.79 1.48
N ALA A 7 -11.38 -7.01 1.47
CA ALA A 7 -12.81 -7.27 1.68
C ALA A 7 -13.29 -6.68 3.01
N SER A 8 -12.53 -6.92 4.09
CA SER A 8 -12.81 -6.35 5.40
C SER A 8 -12.76 -4.82 5.42
N ALA A 9 -11.72 -4.23 4.83
CA ALA A 9 -11.57 -2.77 4.76
C ALA A 9 -12.71 -2.10 3.96
N LEU A 10 -13.18 -2.75 2.89
CA LEU A 10 -14.27 -2.28 2.04
C LEU A 10 -15.66 -2.67 2.56
N LYS A 11 -15.74 -3.41 3.67
CA LYS A 11 -16.98 -3.99 4.22
C LYS A 11 -17.76 -4.82 3.18
N LEU A 12 -17.03 -5.54 2.35
CA LEU A 12 -17.58 -6.46 1.35
C LEU A 12 -17.41 -7.90 1.82
N ASP A 13 -18.35 -8.75 1.42
CA ASP A 13 -18.14 -10.19 1.51
C ASP A 13 -16.91 -10.61 0.67
N HIS A 14 -16.22 -11.66 1.10
CA HIS A 14 -15.00 -12.12 0.44
C HIS A 14 -15.19 -12.36 -1.06
N TRP A 15 -16.30 -12.98 -1.45
CA TRP A 15 -16.59 -13.29 -2.85
C TRP A 15 -16.83 -12.03 -3.68
N ASN A 16 -17.42 -11.00 -3.07
CA ASN A 16 -17.68 -9.71 -3.71
C ASN A 16 -16.42 -8.83 -3.81
N ALA A 17 -15.39 -9.13 -3.01
CA ALA A 17 -14.10 -8.44 -3.09
C ALA A 17 -13.19 -9.00 -4.21
N ILE A 18 -13.54 -10.17 -4.78
CA ILE A 18 -12.76 -10.77 -5.87
C ILE A 18 -12.98 -9.95 -7.15
N GLY A 19 -11.89 -9.49 -7.77
CA GLY A 19 -11.92 -8.73 -9.01
C GLY A 19 -12.27 -7.25 -8.87
N THR A 20 -12.62 -6.77 -7.68
CA THR A 20 -12.93 -5.34 -7.43
C THR A 20 -11.70 -4.50 -7.09
N VAL A 21 -10.58 -5.14 -6.76
CA VAL A 21 -9.30 -4.48 -6.48
C VAL A 21 -8.31 -4.83 -7.59
N ASN A 22 -7.79 -3.82 -8.27
CA ASN A 22 -6.72 -3.99 -9.24
C ASN A 22 -5.38 -4.15 -8.51
N PHE A 23 -4.75 -5.32 -8.62
CA PHE A 23 -3.40 -5.55 -8.13
C PHE A 23 -2.41 -5.38 -9.29
N PRO A 24 -1.35 -4.57 -9.12
CA PRO A 24 -0.30 -4.50 -10.13
C PRO A 24 0.43 -5.84 -10.25
N GLU A 25 1.06 -6.10 -11.39
CA GLU A 25 1.76 -7.37 -11.68
C GLU A 25 2.81 -7.75 -10.64
N ASN A 26 3.49 -6.76 -10.05
CA ASN A 26 4.38 -6.96 -8.92
C ASN A 26 3.80 -6.27 -7.68
N PRO A 27 2.88 -6.89 -6.91
CA PRO A 27 2.22 -6.24 -5.78
C PRO A 27 2.95 -6.44 -4.45
N LEU A 28 3.91 -7.37 -4.40
CA LEU A 28 4.54 -7.85 -3.16
C LEU A 28 6.05 -7.94 -3.35
N TYR A 29 6.79 -7.59 -2.29
CA TYR A 29 8.23 -7.84 -2.22
C TYR A 29 8.51 -8.69 -1.00
N HIS A 30 9.39 -9.67 -1.16
CA HIS A 30 9.84 -10.54 -0.08
C HIS A 30 11.23 -10.11 0.36
N LEU A 31 11.33 -9.55 1.56
CA LEU A 31 12.62 -9.23 2.19
C LEU A 31 13.07 -10.45 2.99
N GLN A 32 14.06 -11.16 2.48
CA GLN A 32 14.64 -12.32 3.15
C GLN A 32 16.05 -11.98 3.62
N GLU A 33 16.23 -11.96 4.94
CA GLU A 33 17.54 -11.72 5.55
C GLU A 33 18.56 -12.80 5.13
N GLY A 34 19.78 -12.38 4.79
CA GLY A 34 20.83 -13.26 4.31
C GLY A 34 20.71 -13.67 2.83
N SER A 35 19.65 -13.27 2.12
CA SER A 35 19.56 -13.49 0.68
C SER A 35 20.58 -12.61 -0.07
N PRO A 36 21.27 -13.13 -1.10
CA PRO A 36 22.24 -12.35 -1.87
C PRO A 36 21.64 -11.15 -2.59
N ASP A 37 20.33 -11.15 -2.85
CA ASP A 37 19.59 -10.06 -3.49
C ASP A 37 18.94 -9.07 -2.50
N PHE A 38 19.09 -9.28 -1.17
CA PHE A 38 18.41 -8.50 -0.14
C PHE A 38 18.57 -6.98 -0.33
N ALA A 39 19.79 -6.53 -0.59
CA ALA A 39 20.09 -5.10 -0.76
C ALA A 39 19.32 -4.50 -1.96
N GLN A 40 19.24 -5.24 -3.06
CA GLN A 40 18.52 -4.80 -4.26
C GLN A 40 17.01 -4.78 -4.00
N VAL A 41 16.46 -5.84 -3.44
CA VAL A 41 15.01 -5.93 -3.12
C VAL A 41 14.63 -4.83 -2.12
N PHE A 42 15.48 -4.57 -1.12
CA PHE A 42 15.28 -3.48 -0.18
C PHE A 42 15.23 -2.11 -0.88
N GLN A 43 16.15 -1.85 -1.81
CA GLN A 43 16.18 -0.59 -2.56
C GLN A 43 14.93 -0.40 -3.42
N ASP A 44 14.44 -1.46 -4.07
CA ASP A 44 13.22 -1.43 -4.88
C ASP A 44 11.98 -1.16 -4.02
N VAL A 45 11.88 -1.82 -2.86
CA VAL A 45 10.82 -1.57 -1.87
C VAL A 45 10.87 -0.13 -1.37
N PHE A 46 12.05 0.34 -0.99
CA PHE A 46 12.24 1.70 -0.48
C PHE A 46 11.86 2.74 -1.52
N TYR A 47 12.28 2.56 -2.77
CA TYR A 47 11.91 3.44 -3.88
C TYR A 47 10.38 3.50 -4.06
N ARG A 48 9.70 2.35 -4.08
CA ARG A 48 8.24 2.33 -4.22
C ARG A 48 7.52 2.96 -3.03
N ALA A 49 7.98 2.70 -1.81
CA ALA A 49 7.43 3.31 -0.60
C ALA A 49 7.62 4.83 -0.59
N SER A 50 8.75 5.33 -1.11
CA SER A 50 9.02 6.77 -1.22
C SER A 50 7.97 7.49 -2.09
N TYR A 51 7.33 6.79 -3.04
CA TYR A 51 6.25 7.35 -3.84
C TYR A 51 5.03 7.75 -2.99
N LEU A 52 4.71 7.00 -1.93
CA LEU A 52 3.64 7.35 -0.98
C LEU A 52 4.00 8.61 -0.15
N ALA A 53 5.29 8.89 -0.01
CA ALA A 53 5.81 10.09 0.65
C ALA A 53 5.98 11.28 -0.31
N LYS A 54 5.73 11.13 -1.61
CA LYS A 54 5.94 12.17 -2.62
C LYS A 54 5.08 13.41 -2.33
N ALA A 55 5.71 14.44 -1.77
CA ALA A 55 5.05 15.70 -1.41
C ALA A 55 4.48 16.44 -2.63
N LYS A 56 5.08 16.27 -3.82
CA LYS A 56 4.70 16.97 -5.06
C LYS A 56 3.26 16.72 -5.51
N ALA A 57 2.68 15.55 -5.20
CA ALA A 57 1.30 15.21 -5.55
C ALA A 57 0.32 15.39 -4.37
N LYS A 58 0.82 15.72 -3.18
CA LYS A 58 -0.03 16.03 -2.04
C LYS A 58 -0.50 17.47 -2.19
N THR A 59 -1.78 17.65 -2.50
CA THR A 59 -2.42 18.97 -2.47
C THR A 59 -2.49 19.45 -1.03
N TYR A 60 -1.54 20.28 -0.62
CA TYR A 60 -1.57 20.99 0.66
C TYR A 60 -2.40 22.27 0.51
N GLY A 61 -3.29 22.56 1.46
CA GLY A 61 -3.96 23.88 1.55
C GLY A 61 -5.47 23.92 1.26
N ASN A 62 -6.12 22.83 0.81
CA ASN A 62 -7.55 22.87 0.46
C ASN A 62 -8.53 22.65 1.65
N ARG A 63 -8.07 22.82 2.89
CA ARG A 63 -8.80 22.52 4.16
C ARG A 63 -9.40 21.10 4.28
N TYR A 64 -9.21 20.24 3.27
CA TYR A 64 -9.67 18.86 3.26
C TYR A 64 -8.71 17.99 4.06
N ARG A 65 -9.18 17.41 5.16
CA ARG A 65 -8.39 16.53 6.03
C ARG A 65 -8.40 15.12 5.44
N SER A 66 -7.34 14.73 4.73
CA SER A 66 -7.24 13.40 4.08
C SER A 66 -7.00 12.24 5.04
N PHE A 67 -6.69 12.52 6.31
CA PHE A 67 -6.53 11.51 7.35
C PHE A 67 -7.37 11.92 8.56
N GLY A 68 -8.33 11.08 8.93
CA GLY A 68 -9.01 11.16 10.22
C GLY A 68 -8.00 10.78 11.30
N VAL A 69 -7.42 11.78 11.95
CA VAL A 69 -6.65 11.56 13.17
C VAL A 69 -7.65 11.13 14.25
N SER A 70 -7.35 10.09 15.03
CA SER A 70 -8.12 9.78 16.23
C SER A 70 -8.22 11.03 17.09
N GLN A 71 -9.44 11.48 17.37
CA GLN A 71 -9.70 12.50 18.37
C GLN A 71 -9.70 11.81 19.72
N ILE A 72 -8.78 12.24 20.60
CA ILE A 72 -8.86 12.01 22.04
C ILE A 72 -9.80 13.08 22.61
#